data_AF-A0A2Z6QM63-F1
#
_entry.id   AF-A0A2Z6QM63-F1
#
_cell.length_a   1.000
_cell.length_b   1.000
_cell.length_c   1.000
_cell.angle_alpha   90.00
_cell.angle_beta   90.00
_cell.angle_gamma   90.00
#
_symmetry.space_group_name_H-M   'P 1'
#
loop_
_entity.id
_entity.type
_entity.pdbx_description
1 polymer ?
#
loop_
_entity_poly.entity_id
_entity_poly.type
_entity_poly.pdbx_seq_one_letter_code
_entity_poly.pdbx_strand_id
1 'polypeptide(L)'
;MKQTYIKINNIWHNEKFVKNNNEKSKRFTNYEALLLKLGEKTRENLLKKMNRKSVPQLIIIDGVDGIGKTTIVQNLIKKFEDQGLKVINNTFKRRRNDNPKFIKPTMKYEWLFRKEVVQQINRRIITYDKQDIILLDKSPYCEYFYQKTKSFNRGYITPYGNYRMKEEIFRYKDIIDNVIVIFLENKSCWENYYKRETKKDEEDINHHMKH
;
A
#
# COMPACT_ATOMS: atom_id res chain seq x y z
N MET A 1 -10.75 5.66 17.09
CA MET A 1 -10.61 4.69 18.20
C MET A 1 -10.42 3.28 17.64
N LYS A 2 -9.50 2.49 18.21
CA LYS A 2 -9.27 1.08 17.82
C LYS A 2 -10.09 0.12 18.69
N GLN A 3 -10.68 -0.90 18.07
CA GLN A 3 -11.42 -1.99 18.71
C GLN A 3 -10.58 -3.27 18.68
N THR A 4 -10.87 -4.19 19.61
CA THR A 4 -10.18 -5.48 19.72
C THR A 4 -10.91 -6.54 18.89
N TYR A 5 -10.13 -7.32 18.15
CA TYR A 5 -10.60 -8.42 17.32
C TYR A 5 -9.78 -9.67 17.61
N ILE A 6 -10.44 -10.82 17.50
CA ILE A 6 -9.85 -12.15 17.68
C ILE A 6 -9.98 -12.92 16.37
N LYS A 7 -8.94 -13.68 16.00
CA LYS A 7 -8.94 -14.49 14.78
C LYS A 7 -9.28 -15.93 15.14
N ILE A 8 -10.32 -16.49 14.54
CA ILE A 8 -10.77 -17.88 14.72
C ILE A 8 -10.91 -18.49 13.33
N ASN A 9 -10.25 -19.62 13.06
CA ASN A 9 -10.31 -20.31 11.75
C ASN A 9 -10.06 -19.37 10.55
N ASN A 10 -9.06 -18.51 10.67
CA ASN A 10 -8.69 -17.48 9.69
C ASN A 10 -9.75 -16.39 9.43
N ILE A 11 -10.74 -16.24 10.31
CA ILE A 11 -11.79 -15.21 10.26
C ILE A 11 -11.66 -14.30 11.47
N TRP A 12 -11.77 -12.99 11.26
CA TRP A 12 -11.70 -11.98 12.31
C TRP A 12 -13.09 -11.67 12.86
N HIS A 13 -13.20 -11.69 14.18
CA HIS A 13 -14.41 -11.38 14.92
C HIS A 13 -14.14 -10.25 15.90
N ASN A 14 -15.08 -9.31 16.06
CA ASN A 14 -15.00 -8.35 17.15
C ASN A 14 -15.10 -9.14 18.46
N GLU A 15 -14.19 -8.88 19.39
CA GLU A 15 -14.08 -9.61 20.67
C GLU A 15 -15.41 -9.64 21.43
N LYS A 16 -16.23 -8.59 21.32
CA LYS A 16 -17.56 -8.50 21.97
C LYS A 16 -18.55 -9.58 21.52
N PHE A 17 -18.32 -10.22 20.38
CA PHE A 17 -19.18 -11.27 19.84
C PHE A 17 -18.63 -12.69 20.08
N VAL A 18 -17.48 -12.81 20.74
CA VAL A 18 -16.83 -14.08 21.04
C VAL A 18 -16.92 -14.32 22.54
N LYS A 19 -17.35 -15.52 22.97
CA LYS A 19 -17.32 -15.94 24.37
C LYS A 19 -16.11 -16.85 24.60
N ASN A 20 -15.47 -16.74 25.76
CA ASN A 20 -14.44 -17.65 26.28
C ASN A 20 -13.39 -18.07 25.24
N ASN A 21 -12.46 -17.17 24.94
CA ASN A 21 -11.40 -17.46 23.97
C ASN A 21 -10.01 -17.03 24.49
N ASN A 22 -9.03 -17.93 24.34
CA ASN A 22 -7.62 -17.73 24.69
C ASN A 22 -6.76 -17.33 23.48
N GLU A 23 -7.36 -17.13 22.32
CA GLU A 23 -6.69 -16.72 21.09
C GLU A 23 -6.08 -15.32 21.17
N LYS A 24 -4.99 -15.10 20.41
CA LYS A 24 -4.31 -13.81 20.37
C LYS A 24 -5.21 -12.75 19.72
N SER A 25 -5.43 -11.65 20.44
CA SER A 25 -6.20 -10.51 19.94
C SER A 25 -5.31 -9.45 19.27
N LYS A 26 -5.90 -8.68 18.36
CA LYS A 26 -5.28 -7.51 17.71
C LYS A 26 -6.23 -6.33 17.70
N ARG A 27 -5.68 -5.11 17.64
CA ARG A 27 -6.46 -3.87 17.65
C ARG A 27 -6.49 -3.21 16.27
N PHE A 28 -7.69 -2.99 15.76
CA PHE A 28 -7.94 -2.37 14.46
C PHE A 28 -8.90 -1.18 14.60
N THR A 29 -8.66 -0.12 13.82
CA THR A 29 -9.65 0.91 13.53
C THR A 29 -10.79 0.32 12.70
N ASN A 30 -11.89 1.06 12.56
CA ASN A 30 -12.99 0.61 11.72
C ASN A 30 -12.57 0.46 10.25
N TYR A 31 -11.76 1.39 9.72
CA TYR A 31 -11.22 1.31 8.36
C TYR A 31 -10.27 0.12 8.18
N GLU A 32 -9.35 -0.10 9.12
CA GLU A 32 -8.49 -1.31 9.08
C GLU A 32 -9.34 -2.59 9.14
N ALA A 33 -10.32 -2.66 10.05
CA ALA A 33 -11.11 -3.86 10.27
C ALA A 33 -12.03 -4.21 9.09
N LEU A 34 -12.58 -3.21 8.40
CA LEU A 34 -13.51 -3.43 7.29
C LEU A 34 -12.85 -4.16 6.12
N LEU A 35 -11.53 -4.03 5.97
CA LEU A 35 -10.73 -4.70 4.94
C LEU A 35 -10.24 -6.10 5.36
N LEU A 36 -10.57 -6.57 6.57
CA LEU A 36 -10.24 -7.93 7.00
C LEU A 36 -11.28 -8.93 6.49
N LYS A 37 -10.89 -10.22 6.48
CA LYS A 37 -11.85 -11.32 6.38
C LYS A 37 -12.66 -11.43 7.67
N LEU A 38 -13.80 -10.74 7.72
CA LEU A 38 -14.65 -10.65 8.91
C LEU A 38 -15.73 -11.73 8.96
N GLY A 39 -16.08 -12.17 10.18
CA GLY A 39 -17.28 -12.97 10.42
C GLY A 39 -18.55 -12.14 10.20
N GLU A 40 -19.64 -12.77 9.78
CA GLU A 40 -20.88 -12.12 9.32
C GLU A 40 -21.41 -11.07 10.30
N LYS A 41 -21.68 -11.46 11.54
CA LYS A 41 -22.17 -10.55 12.61
C LYS A 41 -21.24 -9.37 12.85
N THR A 42 -19.93 -9.58 12.76
CA THR A 42 -18.92 -8.51 12.92
C THR A 42 -18.97 -7.55 11.74
N ARG A 43 -19.03 -8.08 10.52
CA ARG A 43 -19.12 -7.31 9.28
C ARG A 43 -20.38 -6.46 9.25
N GLU A 44 -21.55 -7.03 9.51
CA GLU A 44 -22.84 -6.33 9.52
C GLU A 44 -22.86 -5.19 10.54
N ASN A 45 -22.39 -5.46 11.77
CA ASN A 45 -22.31 -4.43 12.79
C ASN A 45 -21.38 -3.29 12.39
N LEU A 46 -20.23 -3.62 11.80
CA LEU A 46 -19.25 -2.62 11.36
C LEU A 46 -19.78 -1.77 10.20
N LEU A 47 -20.45 -2.39 9.21
CA LEU A 47 -21.10 -1.70 8.10
C LEU A 47 -22.17 -0.73 8.59
N LYS A 48 -23.05 -1.18 9.50
CA LYS A 48 -24.07 -0.33 10.13
C LYS A 48 -23.43 0.85 10.87
N LYS A 49 -22.41 0.59 11.68
CA LYS A 49 -21.67 1.63 12.43
C LYS A 49 -21.00 2.66 11.53
N MET A 50 -20.49 2.22 10.38
CA MET A 50 -19.85 3.09 9.40
C MET A 50 -20.85 3.70 8.40
N ASN A 51 -22.15 3.44 8.52
CA ASN A 51 -23.19 3.82 7.57
C ASN A 51 -22.80 3.47 6.12
N ARG A 52 -22.48 2.20 5.88
CA ARG A 52 -22.07 1.65 4.57
C ARG A 52 -22.96 0.48 4.19
N LYS A 53 -23.23 0.33 2.89
CA LYS A 53 -23.96 -0.81 2.33
C LYS A 53 -23.05 -2.02 2.11
N SER A 54 -21.79 -1.78 1.79
CA SER A 54 -20.82 -2.83 1.41
C SER A 54 -19.41 -2.54 1.94
N VAL A 55 -18.64 -3.62 2.03
CA VAL A 55 -17.19 -3.58 2.26
C VAL A 55 -16.52 -3.10 0.98
N PRO A 56 -15.60 -2.11 1.05
CA PRO A 56 -14.85 -1.70 -0.13
C PRO A 56 -13.92 -2.80 -0.61
N GLN A 57 -13.76 -2.92 -1.93
CA GLN A 57 -12.82 -3.83 -2.54
C GLN A 57 -11.45 -3.16 -2.68
N LEU A 58 -10.43 -3.78 -2.10
CA LEU A 58 -9.05 -3.36 -2.25
C LEU A 58 -8.41 -4.13 -3.41
N ILE A 59 -7.87 -3.40 -4.38
CA ILE A 59 -7.17 -3.94 -5.54
C ILE A 59 -5.76 -3.33 -5.58
N ILE A 60 -4.76 -4.19 -5.66
CA ILE A 60 -3.36 -3.80 -5.79
C ILE A 60 -2.92 -4.07 -7.22
N ILE A 61 -2.41 -3.05 -7.89
CA ILE A 61 -1.76 -3.17 -9.19
C ILE A 61 -0.25 -3.19 -8.95
N ASP A 62 0.40 -4.28 -9.33
CA ASP A 62 1.85 -4.47 -9.17
C ASP A 62 2.51 -4.84 -10.51
N GLY A 63 3.83 -4.71 -10.57
CA GLY A 63 4.64 -4.93 -11.76
C GLY A 63 5.86 -4.02 -11.79
N VAL A 64 6.80 -4.31 -12.68
CA VAL A 64 8.03 -3.51 -12.83
C VAL A 64 7.74 -2.10 -13.33
N ASP A 65 8.71 -1.19 -13.20
CA ASP A 65 8.55 0.16 -13.73
C ASP A 65 8.61 0.15 -15.26
N GLY A 66 7.86 1.07 -15.90
CA GLY A 66 7.71 1.09 -17.36
C GLY A 66 6.64 0.13 -17.92
N ILE A 67 6.04 -0.73 -17.09
CA ILE A 67 5.07 -1.73 -17.55
C ILE A 67 3.70 -1.19 -17.97
N GLY A 68 3.39 0.08 -17.68
CA GLY A 68 2.09 0.69 -17.98
C GLY A 68 1.06 0.69 -16.83
N LYS A 69 1.48 0.45 -15.58
CA LYS A 69 0.60 0.48 -14.38
C LYS A 69 -0.32 1.71 -14.34
N THR A 70 0.24 2.90 -14.56
CA THR A 70 -0.53 4.15 -14.49
C THR A 70 -1.67 4.18 -15.51
N THR A 71 -1.42 3.74 -16.75
CA THR A 71 -2.43 3.67 -17.81
C THR A 71 -3.54 2.69 -17.44
N ILE A 72 -3.18 1.50 -16.95
CA ILE A 72 -4.16 0.50 -16.50
C ILE A 72 -5.00 1.03 -15.34
N VAL A 73 -4.39 1.68 -14.34
CA VAL A 73 -5.11 2.27 -13.21
C VAL A 73 -6.12 3.33 -13.69
N GLN A 74 -5.72 4.22 -14.61
CA GLN A 74 -6.62 5.23 -15.16
C GLN A 74 -7.80 4.60 -15.92
N ASN A 75 -7.55 3.56 -16.69
CA ASN A 75 -8.61 2.85 -17.41
C ASN A 75 -9.57 2.11 -16.46
N LEU A 76 -9.05 1.49 -15.40
CA LEU A 76 -9.87 0.84 -14.37
C LEU A 76 -10.76 1.84 -13.64
N ILE A 77 -10.22 3.00 -13.26
CA ILE A 77 -11.01 4.08 -12.63
C ILE A 77 -12.20 4.44 -13.51
N LYS A 78 -11.97 4.78 -14.78
CA LYS A 78 -13.04 5.12 -15.73
C LYS A 78 -14.10 4.01 -15.82
N LYS A 79 -13.66 2.75 -15.97
CA LYS A 79 -14.59 1.61 -16.08
C LYS A 79 -15.44 1.38 -14.83
N PHE A 80 -14.89 1.60 -13.64
CA PHE A 80 -15.67 1.50 -12.40
C PHE A 80 -16.62 2.69 -12.24
N GLU A 81 -16.18 3.90 -12.60
CA GLU A 81 -17.03 5.10 -12.58
C GLU A 81 -18.19 5.01 -13.58
N ASP A 82 -17.96 4.44 -14.77
CA ASP A 82 -19.01 4.12 -15.77
C ASP A 82 -20.07 3.16 -15.19
N GLN A 83 -19.69 2.33 -14.21
CA GLN A 83 -20.60 1.43 -13.48
C GLN A 83 -21.24 2.09 -12.24
N GLY A 84 -20.98 3.38 -12.02
CA GLY A 84 -21.49 4.14 -10.87
C GLY A 84 -20.76 3.88 -9.55
N LEU A 85 -19.60 3.22 -9.58
CA LEU A 85 -18.81 2.93 -8.37
C LEU A 85 -17.91 4.11 -8.01
N LYS A 86 -17.78 4.39 -6.72
CA LYS A 86 -16.87 5.41 -6.21
C LYS A 86 -15.49 4.80 -6.01
N VAL A 87 -14.48 5.34 -6.69
CA VAL A 87 -13.11 4.84 -6.64
C VAL A 87 -12.19 5.82 -5.91
N ILE A 88 -11.21 5.30 -5.17
CA ILE A 88 -10.06 6.08 -4.69
C ILE A 88 -8.76 5.44 -5.14
N ASN A 89 -7.86 6.25 -5.68
CA ASN A 89 -6.48 5.87 -5.97
C ASN A 89 -5.54 6.78 -5.19
N ASN A 90 -5.07 6.28 -4.04
CA ASN A 90 -4.19 7.05 -3.17
C ASN A 90 -2.75 7.02 -3.68
N THR A 91 -2.20 8.18 -4.04
CA THR A 91 -0.87 8.28 -4.66
C THR A 91 0.19 8.94 -3.78
N PHE A 92 -0.05 9.13 -2.47
CA PHE A 92 0.89 9.80 -1.54
C PHE A 92 2.30 9.20 -1.61
N LYS A 93 3.34 9.99 -1.90
CA LYS A 93 4.73 9.50 -1.96
C LYS A 93 5.57 10.14 -0.86
N ARG A 94 6.55 9.40 -0.36
CA ARG A 94 7.64 9.95 0.45
C ARG A 94 8.85 10.19 -0.45
N ARG A 95 9.30 11.44 -0.53
CA ARG A 95 10.54 11.82 -1.23
C ARG A 95 11.63 12.09 -0.20
N ARG A 96 12.90 11.93 -0.61
CA ARG A 96 14.05 12.24 0.26
C ARG A 96 14.08 13.71 0.66
N ASN A 97 13.79 14.59 -0.30
CA ASN A 97 13.85 16.05 -0.11
C ASN A 97 12.78 16.58 0.85
N ASP A 98 11.77 15.77 1.18
CA ASP A 98 10.75 16.15 2.15
C ASP A 98 11.29 16.24 3.60
N ASN A 99 12.52 15.76 3.86
CA ASN A 99 13.16 15.86 5.16
C ASN A 99 14.69 15.97 4.98
N PRO A 100 15.34 17.03 5.50
CA PRO A 100 16.78 17.22 5.39
C PRO A 100 17.62 16.03 5.85
N LYS A 101 17.12 15.21 6.78
CA LYS A 101 17.79 14.00 7.28
C LYS A 101 17.95 12.90 6.22
N PHE A 102 17.17 12.91 5.14
CA PHE A 102 17.11 11.83 4.15
C PHE A 102 17.69 12.17 2.79
N ILE A 103 18.09 13.44 2.58
CA ILE A 103 18.66 13.92 1.31
C ILE A 103 19.81 13.02 0.87
N LYS A 104 20.74 12.72 1.79
CA LYS A 104 21.84 11.77 1.56
C LYS A 104 21.60 10.46 2.32
N PRO A 105 21.75 9.29 1.67
CA PRO A 105 21.73 8.00 2.36
C PRO A 105 22.86 7.91 3.39
N THR A 106 22.52 7.53 4.62
CA THR A 106 23.48 7.31 5.71
C THR A 106 23.08 6.10 6.54
N MET A 107 24.02 5.45 7.23
CA MET A 107 23.70 4.33 8.13
C MET A 107 22.68 4.70 9.21
N LYS A 108 22.71 5.95 9.68
CA LYS A 108 21.82 6.45 10.73
C LYS A 108 20.38 6.59 10.25
N TYR A 109 20.16 7.09 9.04
CA TYR A 109 18.84 7.55 8.60
C TYR A 109 18.23 6.76 7.44
N GLU A 110 18.99 5.95 6.71
CA GLU A 110 18.47 5.26 5.53
C GLU A 110 17.31 4.32 5.88
N TRP A 111 17.46 3.51 6.94
CA TRP A 111 16.37 2.62 7.36
C TRP A 111 15.12 3.38 7.82
N LEU A 112 15.26 4.58 8.42
CA LEU A 112 14.12 5.43 8.80
C LEU A 112 13.39 5.94 7.56
N PHE A 113 14.13 6.43 6.56
CA PHE A 113 13.55 6.87 5.30
C PHE A 113 12.77 5.76 4.62
N ARG A 114 13.37 4.56 4.49
CA ARG A 114 12.71 3.40 3.89
C ARG A 114 11.49 2.96 4.70
N LYS A 115 11.56 2.98 6.03
CA LYS A 115 10.39 2.74 6.89
C LYS A 115 9.27 3.75 6.62
N GLU A 116 9.58 5.04 6.48
CA GLU A 116 8.58 6.07 6.16
C GLU A 116 7.97 5.88 4.76
N VAL A 117 8.74 5.41 3.78
CA VAL A 117 8.20 5.00 2.46
C VAL A 117 7.13 3.91 2.65
N VAL A 118 7.44 2.85 3.42
CA VAL A 118 6.47 1.78 3.71
C VAL A 118 5.26 2.32 4.47
N GLN A 119 5.44 3.22 5.43
CA GLN A 119 4.34 3.86 6.16
C GLN A 119 3.41 4.65 5.24
N GLN A 120 3.95 5.35 4.23
CA GLN A 120 3.12 6.02 3.23
C GLN A 120 2.33 5.01 2.40
N ILE A 121 2.95 3.92 1.96
CA ILE A 121 2.23 2.86 1.21
C ILE A 121 1.12 2.26 2.07
N ASN A 122 1.42 1.92 3.33
CA ASN A 122 0.45 1.45 4.31
C ASN A 122 -0.70 2.44 4.55
N ARG A 123 -0.40 3.74 4.58
CA ARG A 123 -1.43 4.79 4.73
C ARG A 123 -2.41 4.80 3.56
N ARG A 124 -1.95 4.52 2.34
CA ARG A 124 -2.82 4.47 1.15
C ARG A 124 -3.90 3.38 1.26
N ILE A 125 -3.62 2.26 1.94
CA ILE A 125 -4.58 1.16 2.18
C ILE A 125 -5.79 1.63 2.98
N ILE A 126 -5.57 2.45 4.00
CA ILE A 126 -6.58 2.81 5.01
C ILE A 126 -7.10 4.25 4.87
N THR A 127 -6.66 5.00 3.87
CA THR A 127 -7.13 6.38 3.61
C THR A 127 -8.27 6.33 2.61
N TYR A 128 -9.48 6.08 3.09
CA TYR A 128 -10.70 6.10 2.30
C TYR A 128 -11.89 6.44 3.20
N ASP A 129 -13.04 6.73 2.60
CA ASP A 129 -14.28 7.00 3.34
C ASP A 129 -15.44 6.16 2.79
N LYS A 130 -16.18 6.69 1.81
CA LYS A 130 -17.36 6.06 1.20
C LYS A 130 -17.10 5.42 -0.15
N GLN A 131 -15.84 5.29 -0.56
CA GLN A 131 -15.50 4.63 -1.81
C GLN A 131 -15.82 3.13 -1.75
N ASP A 132 -16.21 2.60 -2.90
CA ASP A 132 -16.52 1.19 -3.14
C ASP A 132 -15.25 0.42 -3.54
N ILE A 133 -14.34 1.08 -4.26
CA ILE A 133 -13.08 0.51 -4.73
C ILE A 133 -11.90 1.34 -4.22
N ILE A 134 -10.88 0.66 -3.70
CA ILE A 134 -9.58 1.24 -3.33
C ILE A 134 -8.54 0.65 -4.27
N LEU A 135 -7.93 1.48 -5.10
CA LEU A 135 -6.84 1.10 -5.99
C LEU A 135 -5.51 1.54 -5.39
N LEU A 136 -4.53 0.64 -5.40
CA LEU A 136 -3.17 0.91 -4.97
C LEU A 136 -2.16 0.59 -6.07
N ASP A 137 -1.24 1.53 -6.30
CA ASP A 137 0.01 1.27 -7.03
C ASP A 137 1.04 0.72 -6.04
N LYS A 138 1.30 -0.58 -6.16
CA LYS A 138 2.17 -1.42 -5.31
C LYS A 138 1.67 -1.67 -3.89
N SER A 139 2.03 -2.84 -3.37
CA SER A 139 1.89 -3.21 -1.96
C SER A 139 3.14 -2.80 -1.17
N PRO A 140 3.09 -2.72 0.19
CA PRO A 140 4.32 -2.55 0.99
C PRO A 140 5.32 -3.70 0.81
N TYR A 141 4.92 -4.85 0.23
CA TYR A 141 5.81 -6.00 0.01
C TYR A 141 6.86 -5.73 -1.07
N CYS A 142 6.65 -4.75 -1.95
CA CYS A 142 7.69 -4.34 -2.89
C CYS A 142 8.99 -3.94 -2.16
N GLU A 143 8.89 -3.37 -0.94
CA GLU A 143 10.04 -3.02 -0.12
C GLU A 143 10.80 -4.27 0.36
N TYR A 144 10.07 -5.34 0.71
CA TYR A 144 10.68 -6.59 1.16
C TYR A 144 11.55 -7.22 0.08
N PHE A 145 11.08 -7.22 -1.18
CA PHE A 145 11.86 -7.74 -2.30
C PHE A 145 12.99 -6.78 -2.68
N TYR A 146 12.74 -5.47 -2.65
CA TYR A 146 13.80 -4.48 -2.89
C TYR A 146 14.95 -4.63 -1.89
N GLN A 147 14.65 -4.92 -0.62
CA GLN A 147 15.63 -5.22 0.44
C GLN A 147 16.56 -6.38 0.11
N LYS A 148 16.16 -7.29 -0.78
CA LYS A 148 16.95 -8.47 -1.18
C LYS A 148 17.86 -8.22 -2.38
N THR A 149 17.75 -7.06 -3.01
CA THR A 149 18.57 -6.73 -4.19
C THR A 149 19.98 -6.30 -3.80
N LYS A 150 20.97 -6.57 -4.65
CA LYS A 150 22.36 -6.09 -4.47
C LYS A 150 22.42 -4.57 -4.36
N SER A 151 21.56 -3.87 -5.11
CA SER A 151 21.43 -2.40 -5.09
C SER A 151 21.05 -1.83 -3.72
N PHE A 152 20.38 -2.63 -2.88
CA PHE A 152 20.01 -2.27 -1.52
C PHE A 152 21.11 -2.56 -0.50
N ASN A 153 21.94 -3.59 -0.76
CA ASN A 153 23.04 -4.00 0.12
C ASN A 153 24.27 -3.07 -0.01
N ARG A 154 24.05 -1.76 0.12
CA ARG A 154 25.12 -0.73 0.16
C ARG A 154 25.70 -0.53 1.56
N GLY A 155 25.40 -1.43 2.51
CA GLY A 155 25.86 -1.35 3.90
C GLY A 155 25.16 -0.30 4.78
N TYR A 156 24.13 0.41 4.27
CA TYR A 156 23.48 1.49 5.04
C TYR A 156 22.39 1.04 6.02
N ILE A 157 22.00 -0.23 5.99
CA ILE A 157 20.84 -0.70 6.76
C ILE A 157 21.31 -1.73 7.78
N THR A 158 21.18 -1.35 9.05
CA THR A 158 21.54 -2.19 10.18
C THR A 158 20.53 -3.34 10.35
N PRO A 159 20.91 -4.45 11.00
CA PRO A 159 19.99 -5.53 11.33
C PRO A 159 18.75 -5.04 12.10
N TYR A 160 18.93 -4.11 13.05
CA TYR A 160 17.83 -3.47 13.77
C TYR A 160 16.91 -2.68 12.85
N GLY A 161 17.48 -1.84 11.97
CA GLY A 161 16.70 -1.09 10.99
C GLY A 161 15.88 -2.02 10.08
N ASN A 162 16.50 -3.13 9.64
CA ASN A 162 15.83 -4.15 8.84
C ASN A 162 14.65 -4.80 9.58
N TYR A 163 14.83 -5.18 10.85
CA TYR A 163 13.76 -5.71 11.69
C TYR A 163 12.58 -4.74 11.80
N ARG A 164 12.85 -3.46 12.12
CA ARG A 164 11.81 -2.43 12.27
C ARG A 164 11.08 -2.09 10.98
N MET A 165 11.76 -2.19 9.84
CA MET A 165 11.11 -2.08 8.53
C MET A 165 10.22 -3.30 8.25
N LYS A 166 10.70 -4.52 8.54
CA LYS A 166 9.91 -5.75 8.35
C LYS A 166 8.61 -5.72 9.15
N GLU A 167 8.63 -5.24 10.40
CA GLU A 167 7.40 -5.04 11.19
C GLU A 167 6.40 -4.11 10.49
N GLU A 168 6.87 -3.03 9.88
CA GLU A 168 5.99 -2.10 9.15
C GLU A 168 5.50 -2.68 7.82
N ILE A 169 6.36 -3.39 7.07
CA ILE A 169 6.02 -4.05 5.80
C ILE A 169 4.86 -5.03 5.99
N PHE A 170 4.93 -5.84 7.05
CA PHE A 170 3.93 -6.86 7.33
C PHE A 170 2.80 -6.39 8.25
N ARG A 171 2.75 -5.09 8.60
CA ARG A 171 1.75 -4.52 9.50
C ARG A 171 0.31 -4.86 9.11
N TYR A 172 0.01 -4.80 7.82
CA TYR A 172 -1.33 -5.07 7.27
C TYR A 172 -1.40 -6.40 6.51
N LYS A 173 -0.57 -7.39 6.88
CA LYS A 173 -0.61 -8.73 6.27
C LYS A 173 -2.01 -9.34 6.27
N ASP A 174 -2.74 -9.25 7.39
CA ASP A 174 -4.10 -9.78 7.50
C ASP A 174 -5.12 -9.11 6.55
N ILE A 175 -4.83 -7.91 6.05
CA ILE A 175 -5.63 -7.24 5.02
C ILE A 175 -5.14 -7.69 3.65
N ILE A 176 -3.84 -7.52 3.36
CA ILE A 176 -3.22 -7.74 2.05
C ILE A 176 -3.40 -9.19 1.56
N ASP A 177 -3.34 -10.18 2.46
CA ASP A 177 -3.53 -11.59 2.08
C ASP A 177 -4.94 -11.91 1.52
N ASN A 178 -5.91 -11.00 1.67
CA ASN A 178 -7.29 -11.18 1.23
C ASN A 178 -7.69 -10.26 0.06
N VAL A 179 -6.73 -9.59 -0.58
CA VAL A 179 -6.99 -8.61 -1.65
C VAL A 179 -6.85 -9.21 -3.04
N ILE A 180 -7.40 -8.50 -4.03
CA ILE A 180 -7.10 -8.80 -5.43
C ILE A 180 -5.78 -8.15 -5.81
N VAL A 181 -4.87 -8.94 -6.38
CA VAL A 181 -3.61 -8.45 -6.94
C VAL A 181 -3.65 -8.66 -8.45
N ILE A 182 -3.47 -7.58 -9.21
CA ILE A 182 -3.28 -7.62 -10.65
C ILE A 182 -1.80 -7.37 -10.91
N PHE A 183 -1.10 -8.42 -11.36
CA PHE A 183 0.30 -8.32 -11.74
C PHE A 183 0.40 -8.06 -13.24
N LEU A 184 1.06 -6.98 -13.62
CA LEU A 184 1.29 -6.64 -15.01
C LEU A 184 2.65 -7.17 -15.48
N GLU A 185 2.63 -7.92 -16.58
CA GLU A 185 3.81 -8.40 -17.27
C GLU A 185 3.80 -7.94 -18.73
N ASN A 186 4.95 -7.46 -19.20
CA ASN A 186 5.15 -6.98 -20.56
C ASN A 186 6.68 -6.97 -20.82
N LYS A 187 7.09 -7.65 -21.88
CA LYS A 187 8.50 -7.81 -22.29
C LYS A 187 9.15 -6.48 -22.70
N SER A 188 8.38 -5.51 -23.16
CA SER A 188 8.84 -4.17 -23.58
C SER A 188 8.92 -3.16 -22.43
N CYS A 189 8.91 -3.62 -21.17
CA CYS A 189 8.94 -2.75 -19.99
C CYS A 189 10.17 -1.83 -19.94
N TRP A 190 11.32 -2.36 -20.37
CA TRP A 190 12.58 -1.62 -20.39
C TRP A 190 12.56 -0.49 -21.41
N GLU A 191 12.06 -0.74 -22.62
CA GLU A 191 11.93 0.29 -23.65
C GLU A 191 10.98 1.41 -23.20
N ASN A 192 9.87 1.06 -22.57
CA ASN A 192 8.93 2.02 -22.02
C ASN A 192 9.53 2.84 -20.87
N TYR A 193 10.31 2.19 -20.00
CA TYR A 193 11.04 2.86 -18.92
C TYR A 193 12.07 3.84 -19.50
N TYR A 194 12.92 3.37 -20.41
CA TYR A 194 13.96 4.14 -21.07
C TYR A 194 13.38 5.39 -21.75
N LYS A 195 12.39 5.21 -22.64
CA LYS A 195 11.70 6.33 -23.33
C LYS A 195 11.14 7.37 -22.37
N ARG A 196 10.72 6.97 -21.17
CA ARG A 196 10.15 7.89 -20.18
C ARG A 196 11.23 8.66 -19.42
N GLU A 197 12.33 8.01 -19.06
CA GLU A 197 13.40 8.70 -18.35
C GLU A 197 14.17 9.64 -19.30
N THR A 198 14.45 9.23 -20.55
CA THR A 198 15.17 10.08 -21.51
C THR A 198 14.36 11.28 -22.00
N LYS A 199 13.02 11.20 -22.04
CA LYS A 199 12.16 12.34 -22.36
C LYS A 199 12.22 13.47 -21.32
N LYS A 200 12.51 13.16 -20.05
CA LYS A 200 12.66 14.19 -19.01
C LYS A 200 13.92 15.02 -19.21
N ASP A 201 14.99 14.38 -19.67
CA ASP A 201 16.26 15.06 -19.94
C ASP A 201 16.10 16.08 -21.08
N GLU A 202 15.29 15.80 -22.10
CA GLU A 202 14.99 16.76 -23.19
C GLU A 202 14.16 17.97 -22.73
N GLU A 203 13.23 17.79 -21.79
CA GLU A 203 12.45 18.90 -21.21
C GLU A 203 13.33 19.78 -20.30
N ASP A 204 14.23 19.18 -19.50
CA ASP A 204 15.17 19.91 -18.64
C ASP A 204 16.24 20.67 -19.46
N ILE A 205 16.74 20.10 -20.56
CA ILE A 205 17.67 20.77 -21.49
C ILE A 205 16.98 21.98 -22.16
N ASN A 206 15.74 21.84 -22.61
CA ASN A 206 14.99 22.94 -23.22
C ASN A 206 14.62 24.05 -22.23
N HIS A 207 14.52 23.74 -20.93
CA HIS A 207 14.29 24.75 -19.90
C HIS A 207 15.57 25.53 -19.56
N HIS A 208 16.74 24.89 -19.58
CA HIS A 208 18.05 25.53 -19.37
C HIS A 208 18.56 26.33 -20.59
N MET A 209 18.04 26.08 -21.79
CA MET A 209 18.34 26.89 -22.98
C MET A 209 17.42 28.11 -23.15
N LYS A 210 16.44 28.31 -22.26
CA LYS A 210 15.47 29.43 -22.28
C LYS A 210 15.65 30.46 -21.16
N HIS A 211 16.75 30.37 -20.41
CA HIS A 211 17.19 31.37 -19.42
C HIS A 211 18.64 31.77 -19.70
#